data_AF-A0A2T5C5B7-F1
#
_entry.id   AF-A0A2T5C5B7-F1
#
_cell.length_a   1.000
_cell.length_b   1.000
_cell.length_c   1.000
_cell.angle_alpha   90.00
_cell.angle_beta   90.00
_cell.angle_gamma   90.00
#
_symmetry.space_group_name_H-M   'P 1'
#
loop_
_entity.id
_entity.type
_entity.pdbx_description
1 polymer ?
#
loop_
_entity_poly.entity_id
_entity_poly.type
_entity_poly.pdbx_seq_one_letter_code
_entity_poly.pdbx_strand_id
1 'polypeptide(L)'
;MRPRLDDKEARSEMLLIRLTREEKLRLRALAKRGKYPCMSDFLRSRVFRTVDSRQISLDAETANQLKSLDYELNKIGVNMNQLSKHMNSFSGYRVSDQDRQLLKQAFDRMRDCLILLQKHLR
;
A
#
# COMPACT_ATOMS: atom_id res chain seq x y z
N MET A 1 6.33 -8.68 35.82
CA MET A 1 5.43 -7.95 36.75
C MET A 1 5.04 -6.63 36.11
N ARG A 2 3.78 -6.18 36.27
CA ARG A 2 3.34 -4.85 35.81
C ARG A 2 3.69 -3.82 36.90
N PRO A 3 4.29 -2.66 36.56
CA PRO A 3 4.50 -1.57 37.52
C PRO A 3 3.14 -1.09 38.07
N ARG A 4 3.10 -0.68 39.34
CA ARG A 4 1.94 0.04 39.89
C ARG A 4 1.91 1.43 39.28
N LEU A 5 0.84 1.77 38.55
CA LEU A 5 0.61 3.12 38.05
C LEU A 5 0.00 3.97 39.18
N ASP A 6 0.23 5.28 39.11
CA ASP A 6 -0.34 6.28 40.03
C ASP A 6 -1.87 6.31 39.93
N ASP A 7 -2.58 6.66 41.00
CA ASP A 7 -4.06 6.56 41.09
C ASP A 7 -4.78 7.43 40.05
N LYS A 8 -4.12 8.47 39.53
CA LYS A 8 -4.63 9.32 38.44
C LYS A 8 -4.57 8.67 37.05
N GLU A 9 -3.77 7.62 36.86
CA GLU A 9 -3.70 6.84 35.61
C GLU A 9 -4.40 5.48 35.74
N ALA A 10 -4.94 5.18 36.91
CA ALA A 10 -5.68 3.96 37.18
C ALA A 10 -6.98 3.95 36.34
N ARG A 11 -7.05 3.01 35.40
CA ARG A 11 -8.23 2.83 34.55
C ARG A 11 -9.31 2.10 35.35
N SER A 12 -10.35 2.83 35.75
CA SER A 12 -11.46 2.35 36.59
C SER A 12 -12.49 1.51 35.84
N GLU A 13 -12.74 1.80 34.56
CA GLU A 13 -13.78 1.16 33.76
C GLU A 13 -13.36 -0.20 33.17
N MET A 14 -14.25 -1.21 33.24
CA MET A 14 -14.01 -2.56 32.74
C MET A 14 -14.86 -2.88 31.51
N LEU A 15 -14.23 -3.40 30.46
CA LEU A 15 -14.89 -3.92 29.26
C LEU A 15 -14.87 -5.46 29.27
N LEU A 16 -16.05 -6.09 29.30
CA LEU A 16 -16.20 -7.55 29.22
C LEU A 16 -16.61 -7.96 27.80
N ILE A 17 -15.79 -8.77 27.13
CA ILE A 17 -16.07 -9.29 25.79
C ILE A 17 -16.24 -10.81 25.87
N ARG A 18 -17.36 -11.33 25.34
CA ARG A 18 -17.58 -12.77 25.17
C ARG A 18 -16.88 -13.24 23.90
N LEU A 19 -16.02 -14.25 24.03
CA LEU A 19 -15.23 -14.81 22.95
C LEU A 19 -15.37 -16.32 22.96
N THR A 20 -15.38 -16.92 21.78
CA THR A 20 -15.20 -18.37 21.63
C THR A 20 -13.78 -18.79 22.06
N ARG A 21 -13.59 -20.09 22.30
CA ARG A 21 -12.28 -20.64 22.70
C ARG A 21 -11.20 -20.36 21.64
N GLU A 22 -11.55 -20.46 20.37
CA GLU A 22 -10.64 -20.22 19.25
C GLU A 22 -10.22 -18.76 19.14
N GLU A 23 -11.18 -17.83 19.25
CA GLU A 23 -10.89 -16.39 19.20
C GLU A 23 -9.95 -15.97 20.34
N LYS A 24 -10.15 -16.52 21.54
CA LYS A 24 -9.27 -16.28 22.69
C LYS A 24 -7.85 -16.79 22.43
N LEU A 25 -7.70 -17.95 21.79
CA LEU A 25 -6.39 -18.51 21.41
C LEU A 25 -5.70 -17.67 20.35
N ARG A 26 -6.43 -17.25 19.30
CA ARG A 26 -5.93 -16.36 18.25
C ARG A 26 -5.45 -15.02 18.83
N LEU A 27 -6.23 -14.41 19.72
CA LEU A 27 -5.84 -13.17 20.39
C LEU A 27 -4.55 -13.35 21.23
N ARG A 28 -4.39 -14.49 21.91
CA ARG A 28 -3.16 -14.77 22.69
C ARG A 28 -1.95 -14.90 21.78
N ALA A 29 -2.09 -15.60 20.66
CA ALA A 29 -1.03 -15.73 19.67
C ALA A 29 -0.64 -14.36 19.08
N LEU A 30 -1.62 -13.52 18.76
CA LEU A 30 -1.39 -12.17 18.22
C LEU A 30 -0.70 -11.25 19.23
N ALA A 31 -1.12 -11.27 20.51
CA ALA A 31 -0.48 -10.50 21.57
C ALA A 31 1.00 -10.91 21.75
N LYS A 32 1.28 -12.23 21.73
CA LYS A 32 2.65 -12.76 21.83
C LYS A 32 3.50 -12.36 20.62
N ARG A 33 2.95 -12.46 19.41
CA ARG A 33 3.64 -12.05 18.16
C ARG A 33 3.94 -10.56 18.14
N GLY A 34 3.04 -9.73 18.67
CA GLY A 34 3.21 -8.29 18.76
C GLY A 34 4.14 -7.80 19.86
N LYS A 35 4.75 -8.71 20.65
CA LYS A 35 5.61 -8.39 21.81
C LYS A 35 4.92 -7.50 22.86
N TYR A 36 3.60 -7.62 22.99
CA TYR A 36 2.87 -6.87 24.01
C TYR A 36 3.00 -7.56 25.37
N PRO A 37 3.19 -6.79 26.47
CA PRO A 37 3.36 -7.36 27.81
C PRO A 37 2.08 -8.02 28.34
N CYS A 38 0.90 -7.58 27.89
CA CYS A 38 -0.36 -8.22 28.24
C CYS A 38 -1.41 -8.11 27.13
N MET A 39 -2.44 -8.96 27.21
CA MET A 39 -3.57 -8.95 26.29
C MET A 39 -4.29 -7.59 26.26
N SER A 40 -4.46 -6.97 27.42
CA SER A 40 -5.16 -5.68 27.52
C SER A 40 -4.38 -4.57 26.82
N ASP A 41 -3.05 -4.61 26.82
CA ASP A 41 -2.23 -3.62 26.10
C ASP A 41 -2.25 -3.89 24.59
N PHE A 42 -2.26 -5.16 24.18
CA PHE A 42 -2.49 -5.52 22.78
C PHE A 42 -3.85 -5.02 22.28
N LEU A 43 -4.94 -5.29 23.01
CA LEU A 43 -6.29 -4.84 22.63
C LEU A 43 -6.37 -3.31 22.58
N ARG A 44 -5.77 -2.62 23.56
CA ARG A 44 -5.74 -1.15 23.54
C ARG A 44 -4.93 -0.59 22.38
N SER A 45 -3.79 -1.18 22.06
CA SER A 45 -3.00 -0.81 20.88
C SER A 45 -3.68 -1.15 19.55
N ARG A 46 -4.79 -1.89 19.56
CA ARG A 46 -5.57 -2.21 18.36
C ARG A 46 -6.84 -1.38 18.26
N VAL A 47 -7.49 -1.11 19.38
CA VAL A 47 -8.75 -0.35 19.46
C VAL A 47 -8.50 1.15 19.59
N PHE A 48 -7.51 1.55 20.41
CA PHE A 48 -7.19 2.93 20.74
C PHE A 48 -5.88 3.43 20.15
N ARG A 49 -5.07 2.58 19.48
CA ARG A 49 -4.33 3.16 18.37
C ARG A 49 -5.41 3.60 17.42
N THR A 50 -5.64 4.91 17.36
CA THR A 50 -5.74 5.55 16.07
C THR A 50 -4.61 4.96 15.25
N VAL A 51 -4.94 3.93 14.46
CA VAL A 51 -4.26 3.81 13.21
C VAL A 51 -4.48 5.22 12.67
N ASP A 52 -3.43 6.00 12.53
CA ASP A 52 -3.35 6.91 11.42
C ASP A 52 -3.42 6.01 10.17
N SER A 53 -4.53 5.29 9.98
CA SER A 53 -5.09 5.16 8.67
C SER A 53 -5.35 6.62 8.38
N ARG A 54 -4.36 7.26 7.77
CA ARG A 54 -4.59 7.85 6.46
C ARG A 54 -5.43 6.83 5.72
N GLN A 55 -6.73 6.80 6.02
CA GLN A 55 -7.72 6.43 5.06
C GLN A 55 -7.45 7.50 4.03
N ILE A 56 -6.61 7.14 3.05
CA ILE A 56 -6.42 7.97 1.88
C ILE A 56 -7.80 7.86 1.24
N SER A 57 -8.73 8.69 1.70
CA SER A 57 -9.96 8.96 0.99
C SER A 57 -9.46 9.67 -0.25
N LEU A 58 -9.12 8.88 -1.25
CA LEU A 58 -8.90 9.38 -2.60
C LEU A 58 -10.21 10.06 -2.94
N ASP A 59 -10.17 11.38 -2.97
CA ASP A 59 -11.19 12.20 -3.58
C ASP A 59 -11.49 11.63 -4.98
N ALA A 60 -12.75 11.74 -5.40
CA ALA A 60 -13.19 11.15 -6.66
C ALA A 60 -12.35 11.62 -7.86
N GLU A 61 -11.76 12.81 -7.76
CA GLU A 61 -10.84 13.37 -8.75
C GLU A 61 -9.49 12.63 -8.77
N THR A 62 -8.83 12.44 -7.63
CA THR A 62 -7.59 11.65 -7.55
C THR A 62 -7.81 10.19 -7.96
N ALA A 63 -8.96 9.57 -7.64
CA ALA A 63 -9.28 8.23 -8.09
C ALA A 63 -9.41 8.12 -9.63
N ASN A 64 -9.99 9.14 -10.27
CA ASN A 64 -10.06 9.22 -11.73
C ASN A 64 -8.71 9.49 -12.37
N GLN A 65 -7.86 10.32 -11.75
CA GLN A 65 -6.49 10.55 -12.20
C GLN A 65 -5.65 9.27 -12.14
N LEU A 66 -5.78 8.47 -11.08
CA LEU A 66 -5.14 7.16 -10.97
C LEU A 66 -5.61 6.18 -12.05
N LYS A 67 -6.91 6.14 -12.36
CA LYS A 67 -7.44 5.32 -13.46
C LYS A 67 -6.91 5.77 -14.83
N SER A 68 -6.83 7.08 -15.07
CA SER A 68 -6.24 7.60 -16.30
C SER A 68 -4.76 7.24 -16.40
N LEU A 69 -4.05 7.23 -15.28
CA LEU A 69 -2.64 6.89 -15.22
C LEU A 69 -2.41 5.39 -15.48
N ASP A 70 -3.24 4.53 -14.90
CA ASP A 70 -3.24 3.07 -15.19
C ASP A 70 -3.50 2.79 -16.68
N TYR A 71 -4.44 3.52 -17.29
CA TYR A 71 -4.75 3.40 -18.70
C TYR A 71 -3.57 3.78 -19.61
N GLU A 72 -2.88 4.88 -19.32
CA GLU A 72 -1.71 5.31 -20.09
C GLU A 72 -0.50 4.36 -19.89
N LEU A 73 -0.30 3.83 -18.68
CA LEU A 73 0.72 2.79 -18.43
C LEU A 73 0.44 1.52 -19.22
N ASN A 74 -0.83 1.10 -19.31
CA ASN A 74 -1.22 -0.06 -20.11
C ASN A 74 -0.92 0.14 -21.60
N LYS A 75 -1.16 1.33 -22.15
CA LYS A 75 -0.79 1.65 -23.54
C LYS A 75 0.70 1.57 -23.78
N ILE A 76 1.50 2.10 -22.85
CA ILE A 76 2.98 2.02 -22.94
C ILE A 76 3.41 0.55 -22.93
N GLY A 77 2.86 -0.26 -22.04
CA GLY A 77 3.15 -1.70 -21.97
C GLY A 77 2.80 -2.44 -23.26
N VAL A 78 1.64 -2.15 -23.86
CA VAL A 78 1.22 -2.73 -25.15
C VAL A 78 2.19 -2.33 -26.27
N ASN A 79 2.58 -1.06 -26.35
CA ASN A 79 3.52 -0.59 -27.37
C ASN A 79 4.91 -1.24 -27.22
N MET A 80 5.42 -1.37 -26.00
CA MET A 80 6.69 -2.06 -25.74
C MET A 80 6.63 -3.55 -26.10
N ASN A 81 5.50 -4.20 -25.82
CA ASN A 81 5.30 -5.60 -26.19
C ASN A 81 5.26 -5.81 -27.71
N GLN A 82 4.64 -4.87 -28.45
CA GLN A 82 4.67 -4.88 -29.92
C GLN A 82 6.10 -4.70 -30.45
N LEU A 83 6.85 -3.74 -29.91
CA LEU A 83 8.24 -3.51 -30.26
C LEU A 83 9.10 -4.75 -30.02
N SER A 84 8.91 -5.42 -28.88
CA SER A 84 9.60 -6.66 -28.53
C SER A 84 9.28 -7.80 -29.51
N LYS A 85 8.00 -7.95 -29.89
CA LYS A 85 7.58 -8.95 -30.89
C LYS A 85 8.17 -8.68 -32.28
N HIS A 86 8.26 -7.41 -32.68
CA HIS A 86 8.89 -7.01 -33.95
C HIS A 86 10.40 -7.27 -33.96
N MET A 87 11.09 -6.99 -32.84
CA MET A 87 12.52 -7.31 -32.70
C MET A 87 12.78 -8.82 -32.72
N ASN A 88 11.91 -9.60 -32.09
CA ASN A 88 12.07 -11.06 -31.99
C ASN A 88 11.68 -11.80 -33.28
N SER A 89 10.83 -11.22 -34.13
CA SER A 89 10.38 -11.86 -35.37
C SER A 89 11.31 -11.60 -36.57
N PHE A 90 12.15 -10.57 -36.52
CA PHE A 90 13.12 -10.26 -37.58
C PHE A 90 14.55 -10.30 -37.03
N SER A 91 15.31 -11.33 -37.39
CA SER A 91 16.73 -11.48 -37.01
C SER A 91 17.67 -10.40 -37.56
N GLY A 92 17.19 -9.57 -38.48
CA GLY A 92 17.90 -8.40 -39.04
C GLY A 92 17.25 -7.05 -38.74
N TYR A 93 16.32 -6.97 -37.77
CA TYR A 93 15.63 -5.73 -37.44
C TYR A 93 16.61 -4.66 -36.95
N ARG A 94 16.74 -3.57 -37.71
CA ARG A 94 17.44 -2.36 -37.27
C ARG A 94 16.42 -1.44 -36.63
N VAL A 95 16.57 -1.20 -35.33
CA VAL A 95 15.79 -0.22 -34.57
C VAL A 95 15.77 1.10 -35.35
N SER A 96 14.60 1.48 -35.84
CA SER A 96 14.42 2.70 -36.63
C SER A 96 14.40 3.92 -35.71
N ASP A 97 14.56 5.11 -36.29
CA ASP A 97 14.43 6.34 -35.51
C ASP A 97 13.00 6.53 -34.95
N GLN A 98 11.99 5.92 -35.58
CA GLN A 98 10.63 5.91 -35.07
C GLN A 98 10.49 5.05 -33.82
N ASP A 99 11.17 3.90 -33.75
CA ASP A 99 11.21 3.06 -32.56
C ASP A 99 11.94 3.74 -31.39
N ARG A 100 13.01 4.47 -31.70
CA ARG A 100 13.73 5.30 -30.72
C ARG A 100 12.85 6.43 -30.19
N GLN A 101 12.07 7.09 -31.05
CA GLN A 101 11.11 8.10 -30.63
C GLN A 101 10.01 7.50 -29.75
N LEU A 102 9.49 6.33 -30.08
CA LEU A 102 8.49 5.63 -29.26
C LEU A 102 9.05 5.27 -27.88
N LEU A 103 10.27 4.74 -27.81
CA LEU A 103 10.96 4.45 -26.55
C LEU A 103 11.19 5.72 -25.71
N LYS A 104 11.59 6.82 -26.35
CA LYS A 104 11.79 8.11 -25.67
C LYS A 104 10.46 8.66 -25.11
N GLN A 105 9.39 8.61 -25.89
CA GLN A 105 8.06 9.02 -25.42
C GLN A 105 7.54 8.15 -24.27
N ALA A 106 7.73 6.84 -24.35
CA ALA A 106 7.40 5.91 -23.27
C ALA A 106 8.17 6.25 -21.98
N PHE A 107 9.46 6.55 -22.10
CA PHE A 107 10.31 6.95 -20.97
C PHE A 107 9.85 8.27 -20.34
N ASP A 108 9.58 9.29 -21.15
CA ASP A 108 9.10 10.59 -20.67
C ASP A 108 7.75 10.44 -19.94
N ARG A 109 6.82 9.63 -20.48
CA ARG A 109 5.53 9.36 -19.84
C ARG A 109 5.66 8.60 -18.52
N MET A 110 6.53 7.62 -18.43
CA MET A 110 6.80 6.92 -17.17
C MET A 110 7.41 7.86 -16.11
N ARG A 111 8.30 8.77 -16.54
CA ARG A 111 8.88 9.79 -15.66
C ARG A 111 7.82 10.75 -15.12
N ASP A 112 6.90 11.21 -15.97
CA ASP A 112 5.83 12.11 -15.56
C ASP A 112 4.88 11.43 -14.56
N CYS A 113 4.57 10.15 -14.78
CA CYS A 113 3.79 9.34 -13.82
C CYS A 113 4.50 9.24 -12.46
N LEU A 114 5.82 9.00 -12.46
CA LEU A 114 6.61 8.92 -11.23
C LEU A 114 6.61 10.24 -10.46
N ILE A 115 6.76 11.37 -11.14
CA ILE A 115 6.73 12.71 -10.53
C ILE A 115 5.35 12.97 -9.89
N LEU A 116 4.28 12.59 -10.59
CA LEU A 116 2.91 12.78 -10.09
C LEU A 116 2.64 11.94 -8.84
N LEU A 117 3.07 10.68 -8.83
CA LEU A 117 2.99 9.79 -7.66
C LEU A 117 3.82 10.32 -6.48
N GLN A 118 5.05 10.78 -6.73
CA GLN A 118 5.91 11.38 -5.70
C GLN A 118 5.29 12.62 -5.05
N LYS A 119 4.54 13.43 -5.83
CA LYS A 119 3.84 14.62 -5.32
C LYS A 119 2.70 14.27 -4.35
N HIS A 120 2.02 13.13 -4.54
CA HIS A 120 0.84 12.74 -3.75
C HIS A 120 1.17 11.77 -2.61
N LEU A 121 2.38 11.21 -2.57
CA LEU A 121 2.84 10.26 -1.54
C LEU A 121 3.69 10.89 -0.41
N ARG A 122 3.88 12.21 -0.39
CA ARG A 122 4.50 12.94 0.75
C ARG A 122 3.44 13.35 1.77
#